data_AF-A0A8S1KFY0-F1
#
_entry.id   AF-A0A8S1KFY0-F1
#
_cell.length_a   1.000
_cell.length_b   1.000
_cell.length_c   1.000
_cell.angle_alpha   90.00
_cell.angle_beta   90.00
_cell.angle_gamma   90.00
#
_symmetry.space_group_name_H-M   'P 1'
#
loop_
_entity.id
_entity.type
_entity.pdbx_description
1 polymer ?
#
loop_
_entity_poly.entity_id
_entity_poly.type
_entity_poly.pdbx_seq_one_letter_code
_entity_poly.pdbx_strand_id
1 'polypeptide(L)'
;MNNPQCQSCFQYIAIVTCKECKLSICFKCDERLHQDKNDNHYRTTISFQPRQILQSDNDEKLIEMIKLKKKELQELKDKESQLTKHYQDRMIQAKNKYEQQISALENRLQKAQKQMNEVSLENGELDVDTLQNELENLEKSLKSEIKLVEEEQRKLDEKTQKIDALLNRVKKATDIEQQQIIKMNEVVQIFKACSEQLQKEKDLLMLDNEKLIAEVEIFAKFFDENGPLMEELNAQKNNEQQ
;
A
#
# COMPACT_ATOMS: atom_id res chain seq x y z
N MET A 1 63.45 31.28 -49.83
CA MET A 1 64.84 31.63 -49.51
C MET A 1 65.68 31.32 -50.74
N ASN A 2 66.28 32.30 -51.41
CA ASN A 2 67.24 32.01 -52.49
C ASN A 2 68.66 32.10 -51.94
N ASN A 3 68.95 31.35 -50.87
CA ASN A 3 70.35 31.14 -50.50
C ASN A 3 70.91 30.12 -51.50
N PRO A 4 72.07 30.40 -52.13
CA PRO A 4 72.59 29.52 -53.17
C PRO A 4 72.78 28.12 -52.59
N GLN A 5 72.27 27.10 -53.28
CA GLN A 5 72.61 25.72 -52.94
C GLN A 5 74.06 25.46 -53.35
N CYS A 6 74.70 24.54 -52.63
CA CYS A 6 76.03 24.07 -52.95
C CYS A 6 76.04 23.59 -54.40
N GLN A 7 76.83 24.24 -55.25
CA GLN A 7 76.87 23.92 -56.67
C GLN A 7 77.48 22.54 -56.96
N SER A 8 78.15 21.94 -55.98
CA SER A 8 78.74 20.60 -56.12
C SER A 8 77.76 19.49 -55.76
N CYS A 9 77.00 19.61 -54.66
CA CYS A 9 76.12 18.53 -54.21
C CYS A 9 74.62 18.85 -54.31
N PHE A 10 74.24 20.11 -54.50
CA PHE A 10 72.86 20.65 -54.51
C PHE A 10 72.01 20.36 -53.26
N GLN A 11 72.49 19.53 -52.34
CA GLN A 11 71.77 19.12 -51.13
C GLN A 11 71.88 20.14 -50.00
N TYR A 12 73.06 20.74 -49.82
CA TYR A 12 73.32 21.65 -48.71
C TYR A 12 73.40 23.09 -49.18
N ILE A 13 73.15 24.04 -48.28
CA ILE A 13 73.28 25.46 -48.59
C ILE A 13 74.78 25.78 -48.82
N ALA A 14 75.09 26.54 -49.86
CA ALA A 14 76.42 27.07 -50.09
C ALA A 14 76.72 28.11 -49.02
N ILE A 15 77.82 27.88 -48.29
CA ILE A 15 78.26 28.76 -47.20
C ILE A 15 79.69 29.25 -47.40
N VAL A 16 80.43 28.64 -48.34
CA VAL A 16 81.77 29.04 -48.74
C VAL A 16 81.77 29.33 -50.24
N THR A 17 82.38 30.45 -50.62
CA THR A 17 82.67 30.78 -52.01
C THR A 17 84.19 30.84 -52.19
N CYS A 18 84.71 30.04 -53.13
CA CYS A 18 86.10 30.11 -53.57
C CYS A 18 86.19 31.06 -54.78
N LYS A 19 87.06 32.06 -54.73
CA LYS A 19 87.17 33.07 -55.79
C LYS A 19 87.82 32.53 -57.06
N GLU A 20 88.75 31.60 -56.92
CA GLU A 20 89.54 31.02 -58.00
C GLU A 20 88.68 30.01 -58.79
N CYS A 21 88.01 29.09 -58.09
CA CYS A 21 87.07 28.16 -58.72
C CYS A 21 85.76 28.82 -59.15
N LYS A 22 85.46 30.02 -58.62
CA LYS A 22 84.17 30.72 -58.79
C LYS A 22 82.95 29.85 -58.42
N LEU A 23 83.14 28.96 -57.45
CA LEU A 23 82.11 28.05 -56.95
C LEU A 23 81.62 28.47 -55.57
N SER A 24 80.31 28.41 -55.38
CA SER A 24 79.64 28.54 -54.08
C SER A 24 79.22 27.15 -53.61
N ILE A 25 79.90 26.64 -52.59
CA ILE A 25 79.79 25.26 -52.11
C ILE A 25 79.55 25.20 -50.60
N CYS A 26 79.05 24.06 -50.13
CA CYS A 26 78.97 23.79 -48.71
C CYS A 26 80.35 23.40 -48.17
N PHE A 27 80.53 23.55 -46.86
CA PHE A 27 81.81 23.30 -46.19
C PHE A 27 82.40 21.90 -46.48
N LYS A 28 81.57 20.86 -46.53
CA LYS A 28 82.04 19.48 -46.83
C LYS A 28 82.54 19.31 -48.27
N CYS A 29 81.90 19.97 -49.23
CA CYS A 29 82.35 19.93 -50.62
C CYS A 29 83.63 20.75 -50.77
N ASP A 30 83.75 21.87 -50.06
CA ASP A 30 84.98 22.67 -50.02
C ASP A 30 86.15 21.86 -49.47
N GLU A 31 85.97 21.19 -48.33
CA GLU A 31 87.02 20.35 -47.75
C GLU A 31 87.51 19.26 -48.71
N ARG A 32 86.63 18.63 -49.51
CA ARG A 32 87.06 17.58 -50.45
C ARG A 32 87.78 18.14 -51.67
N LEU A 33 87.35 19.28 -52.19
CA LEU A 33 87.94 19.90 -53.39
C LEU A 33 89.27 20.60 -53.08
N HIS A 34 89.39 21.16 -51.88
CA HIS A 34 90.47 22.05 -51.47
C HIS A 34 91.27 21.47 -50.30
N GLN A 35 91.42 20.14 -50.24
CA GLN A 35 92.07 19.42 -49.12
C GLN A 35 93.59 19.31 -49.26
N ASP A 36 94.16 19.60 -50.44
CA ASP A 36 95.58 19.41 -50.68
C ASP A 36 96.44 20.47 -49.99
N LYS A 37 97.56 20.06 -49.40
CA LYS A 37 98.39 20.92 -48.53
C LYS A 37 99.06 22.11 -49.25
N ASN A 38 99.04 22.13 -50.57
CA ASN A 38 99.57 23.22 -51.41
C ASN A 38 98.45 24.04 -52.10
N ASP A 39 97.21 23.93 -51.64
CA ASP A 39 96.11 24.73 -52.18
C ASP A 39 96.22 26.21 -51.74
N ASN A 40 96.37 27.09 -52.72
CA ASN A 40 96.50 28.54 -52.55
C ASN A 40 95.19 29.29 -52.84
N HIS A 41 94.04 28.61 -52.90
CA HIS A 41 92.76 29.23 -53.20
C HIS A 41 92.20 30.07 -52.03
N TYR A 42 91.70 31.27 -52.34
CA TYR A 42 91.10 32.20 -51.40
C TYR A 42 89.60 31.96 -51.25
N ARG A 43 89.19 31.61 -50.02
CA ARG A 43 87.83 31.19 -49.67
C ARG A 43 87.19 32.17 -48.68
N THR A 44 85.93 32.52 -48.90
CA THR A 44 85.17 33.45 -48.05
C THR A 44 83.75 32.94 -47.77
N THR A 45 83.23 33.21 -46.58
CA THR A 45 81.89 32.77 -46.17
C THR A 45 80.77 33.73 -46.59
N ILE A 46 79.62 33.20 -46.99
CA ILE A 46 78.44 33.99 -47.40
C ILE A 46 77.62 34.40 -46.15
N SER A 47 77.29 35.68 -46.00
CA SER A 47 76.51 36.22 -44.87
C SER A 47 74.99 36.09 -45.11
N PHE A 48 74.24 35.62 -44.12
CA PHE A 48 72.78 35.47 -44.17
C PHE A 48 72.08 36.70 -43.58
N GLN A 49 71.12 37.30 -44.31
CA GLN A 49 70.25 38.37 -43.80
C GLN A 49 68.85 37.84 -43.40
N PRO A 50 68.30 38.21 -42.21
CA PRO A 50 66.93 37.84 -41.83
C PRO A 50 65.87 38.78 -42.45
N ARG A 51 64.73 38.23 -42.92
CA ARG A 51 63.56 39.00 -43.37
C ARG A 51 62.73 39.49 -42.17
N GLN A 52 62.30 40.75 -42.19
CA GLN A 52 61.13 41.23 -41.46
C GLN A 52 59.87 40.97 -42.30
N ILE A 53 58.82 40.36 -41.73
CA ILE A 53 57.55 40.07 -42.42
C ILE A 53 56.40 40.73 -41.64
N LEU A 54 55.59 41.51 -42.37
CA LEU A 54 54.25 41.96 -41.98
C LEU A 54 53.31 40.74 -41.83
N GLN A 55 52.94 40.39 -40.59
CA GLN A 55 51.87 39.45 -40.25
C GLN A 55 51.13 40.03 -39.03
N SER A 56 50.04 40.77 -39.22
CA SER A 56 49.22 41.29 -38.09
C SER A 56 47.91 40.53 -37.92
N ASP A 57 47.16 40.30 -39.00
CA ASP A 57 45.75 39.88 -38.86
C ASP A 57 45.56 38.39 -38.57
N ASN A 58 46.45 37.52 -39.09
CA ASN A 58 46.42 36.09 -38.74
C ASN A 58 46.98 35.83 -37.35
N ASP A 59 47.94 36.66 -36.91
CA ASP A 59 48.55 36.55 -35.58
C ASP A 59 47.57 37.03 -34.51
N GLU A 60 46.77 38.07 -34.79
CA GLU A 60 45.76 38.57 -33.86
C GLU A 60 44.63 37.55 -33.62
N LYS A 61 44.12 36.90 -34.68
CA LYS A 61 43.15 35.79 -34.55
C LYS A 61 43.73 34.59 -33.80
N LEU A 62 45.01 34.26 -34.06
CA LEU A 62 45.71 33.20 -33.36
C LEU A 62 45.87 33.54 -31.87
N ILE A 63 46.21 34.78 -31.53
CA ILE A 63 46.33 35.27 -30.16
C ILE A 63 44.98 35.21 -29.43
N GLU A 64 43.88 35.60 -30.08
CA GLU A 64 42.54 35.53 -29.48
C GLU A 64 42.10 34.09 -29.22
N MET A 65 42.36 33.17 -30.16
CA MET A 65 42.11 31.75 -29.98
C MET A 65 42.98 31.14 -28.86
N ILE A 66 44.25 31.55 -28.73
CA ILE A 66 45.11 31.14 -27.62
C ILE A 66 44.55 31.64 -26.28
N LYS A 67 44.05 32.88 -26.21
CA LYS A 67 43.40 33.41 -25.00
C LYS A 67 42.16 32.60 -24.63
N LEU A 68 41.32 32.28 -25.61
CA LEU A 68 40.12 31.45 -25.41
C LEU A 68 40.51 30.06 -24.88
N LYS A 69 41.48 29.39 -25.52
CA LYS A 69 41.97 28.06 -25.10
C LYS A 69 42.62 28.09 -23.72
N LYS A 70 43.33 29.15 -23.36
CA LYS A 70 43.86 29.34 -22.00
C LYS A 70 42.74 29.50 -20.98
N LYS A 71 41.66 30.22 -21.32
CA LYS A 71 40.48 30.34 -20.46
C LYS A 71 39.78 28.99 -20.27
N GLU A 72 39.52 28.26 -21.35
CA GLU A 72 38.95 26.90 -21.29
C GLU A 72 39.81 25.95 -20.45
N LEU A 73 41.15 26.01 -20.60
CA LEU A 73 42.07 25.21 -19.80
C LEU A 73 42.02 25.58 -18.32
N GLN A 74 41.91 26.87 -18.00
CA GLN A 74 41.77 27.32 -16.62
C GLN A 74 40.45 26.84 -16.00
N GLU A 75 39.34 26.95 -16.73
CA GLU A 75 38.04 26.45 -16.27
C GLU A 75 38.05 24.93 -16.05
N LEU A 76 38.75 24.17 -16.90
CA LEU A 76 38.93 22.73 -16.72
C LEU A 76 39.78 22.40 -15.49
N LYS A 77 40.88 23.14 -15.25
CA LYS A 77 41.69 22.98 -14.04
C LYS A 77 40.91 23.29 -12.76
N ASP A 78 40.07 24.33 -12.80
CA ASP A 78 39.24 24.70 -11.67
C ASP A 78 38.17 23.62 -11.39
N LYS A 79 37.55 23.05 -12.44
CA LYS A 79 36.62 21.91 -12.33
C LYS A 79 37.31 20.65 -11.79
N GLU A 80 38.51 20.33 -12.26
CA GLU A 80 39.30 19.20 -11.77
C GLU A 80 39.67 19.37 -10.29
N SER A 81 40.08 20.58 -9.90
CA SER A 81 40.39 20.91 -8.51
C SER A 81 39.16 20.79 -7.59
N GLN A 82 38.00 21.30 -8.04
CA GLN A 82 36.74 21.15 -7.30
C GLN A 82 36.32 19.68 -7.16
N LEU A 83 36.44 18.91 -8.24
CA LEU A 83 36.09 17.49 -8.23
C LEU A 83 37.02 16.70 -7.29
N THR A 84 38.32 17.02 -7.30
CA THR A 84 39.31 16.41 -6.40
C THR A 84 38.99 16.69 -4.94
N LYS A 85 38.69 17.96 -4.61
CA LYS A 85 38.26 18.34 -3.25
C LYS A 85 37.00 17.59 -2.83
N HIS A 86 35.99 17.55 -3.70
CA HIS A 86 34.75 16.83 -3.42
C HIS A 86 34.97 15.33 -3.15
N TYR A 87 35.85 14.67 -3.92
CA TYR A 87 36.19 13.27 -3.65
C TYR A 87 36.96 13.09 -2.35
N GLN A 88 37.91 13.98 -2.04
CA GLN A 88 38.65 13.95 -0.77
C GLN A 88 37.71 14.14 0.42
N ASP A 89 36.79 15.11 0.35
CA ASP A 89 35.81 15.37 1.42
C ASP A 89 34.88 14.17 1.63
N ARG A 90 34.39 13.54 0.56
CA ARG A 90 33.57 12.33 0.67
C ARG A 90 34.34 11.16 1.27
N MET A 91 35.61 11.01 0.92
CA MET A 91 36.47 9.99 1.49
C MET A 91 36.71 10.22 2.98
N ILE A 92 36.97 11.46 3.39
CA ILE A 92 37.14 11.84 4.81
C ILE A 92 35.84 11.61 5.59
N GLN A 93 34.68 12.01 5.05
CA GLN A 93 33.38 11.77 5.68
C GLN A 93 33.09 10.27 5.84
N ALA A 94 33.37 9.48 4.81
CA ALA A 94 33.21 8.03 4.88
C ALA A 94 34.13 7.41 5.93
N LYS A 95 35.40 7.82 5.96
CA LYS A 95 36.37 7.38 6.98
C LYS A 95 35.88 7.71 8.39
N ASN A 96 35.49 8.95 8.64
CA ASN A 96 34.99 9.38 9.95
C ASN A 96 33.74 8.60 10.37
N LYS A 97 32.84 8.32 9.43
CA LYS A 97 31.64 7.51 9.70
C LYS A 97 32.01 6.09 10.11
N TYR A 98 32.97 5.46 9.42
CA TYR A 98 33.43 4.12 9.80
C TYR A 98 34.19 4.11 11.13
N GLU A 99 35.03 5.11 11.40
CA GLU A 99 35.72 5.24 12.69
C GLU A 99 34.74 5.40 13.86
N GLN A 100 33.65 6.16 13.68
CA GLN A 100 32.57 6.28 14.66
C GLN A 100 31.83 4.96 14.86
N GLN A 101 31.55 4.21 13.78
CA GLN A 101 30.91 2.90 13.86
C GLN A 101 31.79 1.86 14.55
N ILE A 102 33.09 1.85 14.25
CA ILE A 102 34.08 0.99 14.91
C ILE A 102 34.13 1.32 16.40
N SER A 103 34.30 2.59 16.75
CA SER A 103 34.28 3.04 18.15
C SER A 103 32.99 2.65 18.89
N ALA A 104 31.84 2.73 18.22
CA ALA A 104 30.56 2.32 18.81
C ALA A 104 30.48 0.81 19.03
N LEU A 105 30.99 0.00 18.10
CA LEU A 105 31.05 -1.45 18.23
C LEU A 105 32.04 -1.88 19.32
N GLU A 106 33.21 -1.26 19.40
CA GLU A 106 34.20 -1.50 20.45
C GLU A 106 33.62 -1.19 21.84
N ASN A 107 32.91 -0.08 21.99
CA ASN A 107 32.21 0.26 23.23
C ASN A 107 31.13 -0.77 23.59
N ARG A 108 30.36 -1.27 22.61
CA ARG A 108 29.36 -2.32 22.84
C ARG A 108 30.01 -3.64 23.25
N LEU A 109 31.13 -3.99 22.63
CA LEU A 109 31.88 -5.20 22.93
C LEU A 109 32.50 -5.13 24.33
N GLN A 110 33.09 -4.00 24.71
CA GLN A 110 33.59 -3.79 26.07
C GLN A 110 32.47 -3.86 27.12
N LYS A 111 31.31 -3.25 26.85
CA LYS A 111 30.14 -3.35 27.74
C LYS A 111 29.66 -4.79 27.88
N ALA A 112 29.51 -5.51 26.77
CA ALA A 112 29.09 -6.91 26.78
C ALA A 112 30.11 -7.80 27.51
N GLN A 113 31.40 -7.57 27.31
CA GLN A 113 32.46 -8.29 28.02
C GLN A 113 32.46 -7.98 29.51
N LYS A 114 32.21 -6.73 29.90
CA LYS A 114 32.05 -6.36 31.31
C LYS A 114 30.85 -7.05 31.94
N GLN A 115 29.70 -7.04 31.26
CA GLN A 115 28.49 -7.76 31.71
C GLN A 115 28.72 -9.26 31.79
N MET A 116 29.42 -9.86 30.83
CA MET A 116 29.78 -11.27 30.87
C MET A 116 30.70 -11.60 32.04
N ASN A 117 31.65 -10.72 32.36
CA ASN A 117 32.52 -10.88 33.51
C ASN A 117 31.75 -10.66 34.84
N GLU A 118 30.82 -9.71 34.89
CA GLU A 118 29.91 -9.50 36.03
C GLU A 118 29.02 -10.73 36.25
N VAL A 119 28.39 -11.27 35.20
CA VAL A 119 27.62 -12.52 35.25
C VAL A 119 28.51 -13.72 35.60
N SER A 120 29.76 -13.77 35.16
CA SER A 120 30.70 -14.83 35.54
C SER A 120 31.18 -14.72 36.99
N LEU A 121 31.19 -13.51 37.57
CA LEU A 121 31.48 -13.26 38.97
C LEU A 121 30.25 -13.57 39.85
N GLU A 122 29.04 -13.24 39.39
CA GLU A 122 27.77 -13.64 40.03
C GLU A 122 27.51 -15.16 39.93
N ASN A 123 27.89 -15.81 38.83
CA ASN A 123 27.85 -17.27 38.69
C ASN A 123 28.96 -18.00 39.49
N GLY A 124 29.78 -17.27 40.25
CA GLY A 124 30.59 -17.86 41.30
C GLY A 124 29.75 -18.50 42.42
N GLU A 125 28.49 -18.08 42.57
CA GLU A 125 27.51 -18.68 43.48
C GLU A 125 26.11 -18.63 42.84
N LEU A 126 25.81 -19.54 41.92
CA LEU A 126 24.42 -19.85 41.58
C LEU A 126 23.76 -20.43 42.84
N ASP A 127 23.01 -19.62 43.56
CA ASP A 127 22.21 -20.06 44.71
C ASP A 127 21.04 -20.92 44.21
N VAL A 128 21.34 -22.21 44.02
CA VAL A 128 20.40 -23.24 43.61
C VAL A 128 19.18 -23.28 44.53
N ASP A 129 19.34 -22.95 45.82
CA ASP A 129 18.25 -22.95 46.80
C ASP A 129 17.25 -21.82 46.50
N THR A 130 17.72 -20.64 46.08
CA THR A 130 16.83 -19.53 45.68
C THR A 130 16.03 -19.90 44.43
N LEU A 131 16.67 -20.47 43.40
CA LEU A 131 15.98 -20.89 42.17
C LEU A 131 15.01 -22.06 42.42
N GLN A 132 15.34 -22.99 43.31
CA GLN A 132 14.43 -24.05 43.72
C GLN A 132 13.21 -23.49 44.46
N ASN A 133 13.39 -22.52 45.35
CA ASN A 133 12.30 -21.86 46.05
C ASN A 133 11.37 -21.09 45.09
N GLU A 134 11.91 -20.41 44.07
CA GLU A 134 11.11 -19.74 43.04
C GLU A 134 10.31 -20.73 42.20
N LEU A 135 10.93 -21.85 41.79
CA LEU A 135 10.25 -22.95 41.10
C LEU A 135 9.12 -23.56 41.92
N GLU A 136 9.36 -23.83 43.20
CA GLU A 136 8.32 -24.35 44.11
C GLU A 136 7.16 -23.36 44.29
N ASN A 137 7.45 -22.06 44.38
CA ASN A 137 6.43 -21.03 44.53
C ASN A 137 5.58 -20.90 43.26
N LEU A 138 6.21 -20.96 42.08
CA LEU A 138 5.51 -20.99 40.81
C LEU A 138 4.66 -22.25 40.67
N GLU A 139 5.15 -23.42 41.09
CA GLU A 139 4.38 -24.66 41.05
C GLU A 139 3.17 -24.62 42.00
N LYS A 140 3.33 -24.05 43.20
CA LYS A 140 2.23 -23.81 44.16
C LYS A 140 1.21 -22.83 43.59
N SER A 141 1.66 -21.74 42.96
CA SER A 141 0.79 -20.75 42.32
C SER A 141 -0.02 -21.38 41.18
N LEU A 142 0.64 -22.12 40.29
CA LEU A 142 -0.01 -22.78 39.16
C LEU A 142 -1.05 -23.82 39.65
N LYS A 143 -0.72 -24.61 40.68
CA LYS A 143 -1.69 -25.55 41.29
C LYS A 143 -2.91 -24.83 41.87
N SER A 144 -2.73 -23.64 42.46
CA SER A 144 -3.84 -22.83 42.98
C SER A 144 -4.71 -22.29 41.84
N GLU A 145 -4.10 -21.78 40.77
CA GLU A 145 -4.83 -21.27 39.60
C GLU A 145 -5.61 -22.38 38.89
N ILE A 146 -5.01 -23.56 38.71
CA ILE A 146 -5.70 -24.72 38.13
C ILE A 146 -6.95 -25.06 38.94
N LYS A 147 -6.86 -25.09 40.28
CA LYS A 147 -8.02 -25.36 41.14
C LYS A 147 -9.13 -24.31 41.00
N LEU A 148 -8.76 -23.04 40.88
CA LEU A 148 -9.73 -21.96 40.66
C LEU A 148 -10.45 -22.13 39.33
N VAL A 149 -9.70 -22.42 38.25
CA VAL A 149 -10.27 -22.67 36.93
C VAL A 149 -11.18 -23.90 36.92
N GLU A 150 -10.77 -24.99 37.58
CA GLU A 150 -11.61 -26.18 37.73
C GLU A 150 -12.91 -25.91 38.50
N GLU A 151 -12.87 -25.05 39.52
CA GLU A 151 -14.06 -24.64 40.28
C GLU A 151 -14.98 -23.75 39.44
N GLU A 152 -14.43 -22.80 38.68
CA GLU A 152 -15.19 -21.97 37.75
C GLU A 152 -15.85 -22.81 36.65
N GLN A 153 -15.12 -23.78 36.10
CA GLN A 153 -15.66 -24.72 35.12
C GLN A 153 -16.83 -25.53 35.69
N ARG A 154 -16.69 -26.03 36.93
CA ARG A 154 -17.78 -26.74 37.60
C ARG A 154 -19.02 -25.85 37.79
N LYS A 155 -18.84 -24.60 38.21
CA LYS A 155 -19.94 -23.62 38.33
C LYS A 155 -20.60 -23.34 36.99
N LEU A 156 -19.83 -23.30 35.91
CA LEU A 156 -20.35 -23.11 34.56
C LEU A 156 -21.19 -24.32 34.12
N ASP A 157 -20.71 -25.53 34.36
CA ASP A 157 -21.43 -26.76 34.03
C ASP A 157 -22.77 -26.85 34.79
N GLU A 158 -22.79 -26.51 36.08
CA GLU A 158 -24.02 -26.43 36.87
C GLU A 158 -25.02 -25.39 36.33
N LYS A 159 -24.52 -24.23 35.86
CA LYS A 159 -25.37 -23.21 35.24
C LYS A 159 -25.94 -23.70 33.91
N THR A 160 -25.13 -24.36 33.09
CA THR A 160 -25.55 -24.95 31.81
C THR A 160 -26.67 -25.96 32.03
N GLN A 161 -26.52 -26.88 32.99
CA GLN A 161 -27.57 -27.85 33.34
C GLN A 161 -28.87 -27.18 33.79
N LYS A 162 -28.79 -26.08 34.56
CA LYS A 162 -29.97 -25.31 34.97
C LYS A 162 -30.66 -24.64 33.77
N ILE A 163 -29.89 -24.11 32.83
CA ILE A 163 -30.41 -23.51 31.59
C ILE A 163 -31.13 -24.58 30.76
N ASP A 164 -30.53 -25.75 30.56
CA ASP A 164 -31.16 -26.85 29.82
C ASP A 164 -32.47 -27.32 30.47
N ALA A 165 -32.51 -27.37 31.81
CA ALA A 165 -33.74 -27.68 32.54
C ALA A 165 -34.83 -26.62 32.32
N LEU A 166 -34.46 -25.33 32.29
CA LEU A 166 -35.40 -24.23 32.01
C LEU A 166 -35.89 -24.27 30.56
N LEU A 167 -35.01 -24.48 29.59
CA LEU A 167 -35.37 -24.60 28.18
C LEU A 167 -36.37 -25.75 27.96
N ASN A 168 -36.16 -26.89 28.62
CA ASN A 168 -37.09 -28.01 28.57
C ASN A 168 -38.46 -27.67 29.17
N ARG A 169 -38.51 -26.87 30.24
CA ARG A 169 -39.79 -26.40 30.82
C ARG A 169 -40.51 -25.43 29.90
N VAL A 170 -39.78 -24.47 29.32
CA VAL A 170 -40.34 -23.52 28.36
C VAL A 170 -40.91 -24.25 27.16
N LYS A 171 -40.16 -25.21 26.59
CA LYS A 171 -40.65 -26.03 25.48
C LYS A 171 -41.96 -26.74 25.80
N LYS A 172 -42.05 -27.39 26.97
CA LYS A 172 -43.30 -28.03 27.41
C LYS A 172 -44.46 -27.04 27.57
N ALA A 173 -44.20 -25.85 28.11
CA ALA A 173 -45.22 -24.82 28.23
C ALA A 173 -45.71 -24.35 26.85
N THR A 174 -44.80 -24.11 25.92
CA THR A 174 -45.12 -23.75 24.52
C THR A 174 -45.93 -24.84 23.82
N ASP A 175 -45.59 -26.12 24.01
CA ASP A 175 -46.35 -27.24 23.44
C ASP A 175 -47.80 -27.27 23.99
N ILE A 176 -47.98 -26.99 25.29
CA ILE A 176 -49.30 -26.89 25.91
C ILE A 176 -50.09 -25.71 25.34
N GLU A 177 -49.47 -24.53 25.21
CA GLU A 177 -50.12 -23.35 24.63
C GLU A 177 -50.55 -23.59 23.18
N GLN A 178 -49.70 -24.24 22.38
CA GLN A 178 -50.04 -24.62 21.01
C GLN A 178 -51.25 -25.56 20.97
N GLN A 179 -51.31 -26.57 21.86
CA GLN A 179 -52.48 -27.45 21.96
C GLN A 179 -53.74 -26.69 22.39
N GLN A 180 -53.63 -25.71 23.28
CA GLN A 180 -54.76 -24.87 23.68
C GLN A 180 -55.26 -24.00 22.53
N ILE A 181 -54.36 -23.43 21.72
CA ILE A 181 -54.72 -22.65 20.53
C ILE A 181 -55.48 -23.53 19.53
N ILE A 182 -55.01 -24.76 19.28
CA ILE A 182 -55.70 -25.71 18.40
C ILE A 182 -57.12 -25.97 18.90
N LYS A 183 -57.29 -26.30 20.18
CA LYS A 183 -58.62 -26.53 20.77
C LYS A 183 -59.51 -25.29 20.74
N MET A 184 -58.95 -24.11 20.96
CA MET A 184 -59.70 -22.85 20.86
C MET A 184 -60.21 -22.62 19.44
N ASN A 185 -59.38 -22.89 18.43
CA ASN A 185 -59.79 -22.81 17.04
C ASN A 185 -60.93 -23.80 16.72
N GLU A 186 -60.88 -25.03 17.25
CA GLU A 186 -61.98 -25.99 17.12
C GLU A 186 -63.29 -25.45 17.72
N VAL A 187 -63.23 -24.88 18.93
CA VAL A 187 -64.39 -24.26 19.58
C VAL A 187 -64.94 -23.09 18.76
N VAL A 188 -64.06 -22.23 18.22
CA VAL A 188 -64.47 -21.11 17.35
C VAL A 188 -65.18 -21.61 16.09
N GLN A 189 -64.71 -22.70 15.47
CA GLN A 189 -65.37 -23.30 14.31
C GLN A 189 -66.77 -23.82 14.66
N ILE A 190 -66.91 -24.50 15.80
CA ILE A 190 -68.22 -24.96 16.28
C ILE A 190 -69.14 -23.76 16.51
N PHE A 191 -68.65 -22.72 17.18
CA PHE A 191 -69.44 -21.52 17.46
C PHE A 191 -69.91 -20.82 16.18
N LYS A 192 -69.04 -20.76 15.17
CA LYS A 192 -69.37 -20.23 13.85
C LYS A 192 -70.47 -21.06 13.18
N ALA A 193 -70.35 -22.39 13.19
CA ALA A 193 -71.36 -23.28 12.63
C ALA A 193 -72.73 -23.14 13.35
N CYS A 194 -72.73 -23.06 14.68
CA CYS A 194 -73.95 -22.81 15.47
C CYS A 194 -74.57 -21.44 15.14
N SER A 195 -73.75 -20.39 15.00
CA SER A 195 -74.23 -19.06 14.63
C SER A 195 -74.85 -19.04 13.23
N GLU A 196 -74.24 -19.73 12.27
CA GLU A 196 -74.78 -19.87 10.91
C GLU A 196 -76.10 -20.65 10.89
N GLN A 197 -76.21 -21.70 11.71
CA GLN A 197 -77.46 -22.45 11.87
C GLN A 197 -78.58 -21.60 12.47
N LEU A 198 -78.29 -20.87 13.56
CA LEU A 198 -79.25 -19.99 14.22
C LEU A 198 -79.76 -18.90 13.25
N GLN A 199 -78.87 -18.36 12.41
CA GLN A 199 -79.25 -17.38 11.40
C GLN A 199 -80.23 -17.97 10.39
N LYS A 200 -79.99 -19.20 9.91
CA LYS A 200 -80.92 -19.90 9.01
C LYS A 200 -82.29 -20.15 9.66
N GLU A 201 -82.31 -20.58 10.91
CA GLU A 201 -83.57 -20.81 11.65
C GLU A 201 -84.36 -19.51 11.83
N LYS A 202 -83.67 -18.40 12.16
CA LYS A 202 -84.27 -17.07 12.21
C LYS A 202 -84.89 -16.67 10.87
N ASP A 203 -84.18 -16.86 9.77
CA ASP A 203 -84.66 -16.49 8.43
C ASP A 203 -85.89 -17.30 8.02
N LEU A 204 -85.94 -18.59 8.37
CA LEU A 204 -87.12 -19.45 8.15
C LEU A 204 -88.33 -18.97 8.96
N LEU A 205 -88.14 -18.64 10.25
CA LEU A 205 -89.23 -18.12 11.09
C LEU A 205 -89.78 -16.79 10.59
N MET A 206 -88.92 -15.92 10.04
CA MET A 206 -89.36 -14.67 9.42
C MET A 206 -90.25 -14.94 8.19
N LEU A 207 -89.87 -15.89 7.34
CA LEU A 207 -90.66 -16.29 6.18
C LEU A 207 -92.03 -16.87 6.59
N ASP A 208 -92.05 -17.73 7.62
CA ASP A 208 -93.29 -18.31 8.15
C ASP A 208 -94.20 -17.22 8.73
N ASN A 209 -93.65 -16.25 9.47
CA ASN A 209 -94.40 -15.10 9.98
C ASN A 209 -94.99 -14.25 8.85
N GLU A 210 -94.21 -13.95 7.80
CA GLU A 210 -94.70 -13.21 6.62
C GLU A 210 -95.87 -13.93 5.94
N LYS A 211 -95.78 -15.26 5.81
CA LYS A 211 -96.85 -16.07 5.26
C LYS A 211 -98.12 -16.03 6.12
N LEU A 212 -97.96 -16.13 7.44
CA LEU A 212 -99.06 -16.07 8.40
C LEU A 212 -99.76 -14.72 8.38
N ILE A 213 -99.00 -13.62 8.27
CA ILE A 213 -99.54 -12.27 8.07
C ILE A 213 -100.38 -12.22 6.79
N ALA A 214 -99.86 -12.73 5.67
CA ALA A 214 -100.59 -12.76 4.41
C ALA A 214 -101.89 -13.59 4.50
N GLU A 215 -101.87 -14.73 5.19
CA GLU A 215 -103.07 -15.55 5.43
C GLU A 215 -104.10 -14.79 6.26
N VAL A 216 -103.69 -14.12 7.35
CA VAL A 216 -104.57 -13.29 8.18
C VAL A 216 -105.17 -12.13 7.38
N GLU A 217 -104.39 -11.48 6.51
CA GLU A 217 -104.90 -10.43 5.62
C GLU A 217 -105.94 -10.95 4.63
N ILE A 218 -105.76 -12.15 4.10
CA ILE A 218 -106.76 -12.81 3.23
C ILE A 218 -108.05 -13.08 4.01
N PHE A 219 -107.93 -13.62 5.24
CA PHE A 219 -109.10 -13.85 6.10
C PHE A 219 -109.81 -12.53 6.44
N ALA A 220 -109.07 -11.48 6.79
CA ALA A 220 -109.65 -10.17 7.08
C ALA A 220 -110.44 -9.63 5.87
N LYS A 221 -109.87 -9.68 4.66
CA LYS A 221 -110.58 -9.29 3.43
C LYS A 221 -111.82 -10.15 3.18
N PHE A 222 -111.74 -11.47 3.39
CA PHE A 222 -112.89 -12.35 3.25
C PHE A 222 -114.03 -11.98 4.20
N PHE A 223 -113.71 -11.66 5.47
CA PHE A 223 -114.68 -11.20 6.45
C PHE A 223 -115.26 -9.81 6.12
N ASP A 224 -114.45 -8.90 5.60
CA ASP A 224 -114.94 -7.59 5.15
C ASP A 224 -115.92 -7.73 3.97
N GLU A 225 -115.64 -8.64 3.03
CA GLU A 225 -116.49 -8.88 1.85
C GLU A 225 -117.75 -9.71 2.15
N ASN A 226 -117.65 -10.73 3.01
CA ASN A 226 -118.74 -11.69 3.26
C ASN A 226 -119.40 -11.54 4.63
N GLY A 227 -118.88 -10.68 5.51
CA GLY A 227 -119.41 -10.39 6.83
C GLY A 227 -120.89 -9.99 6.83
N PRO A 228 -121.32 -9.04 5.97
CA PRO A 228 -122.73 -8.66 5.87
C PRO A 228 -123.65 -9.85 5.52
N LEU A 229 -123.20 -10.73 4.63
CA LEU A 229 -123.95 -11.91 4.20
C LEU A 229 -124.07 -12.96 5.32
N MET A 230 -123.01 -13.12 6.12
CA MET A 230 -122.98 -14.02 7.28
C MET A 230 -123.86 -13.51 8.43
N GLU A 231 -123.92 -12.20 8.63
CA GLU A 231 -124.85 -11.57 9.59
C GLU A 231 -126.31 -11.76 9.16
N GLU A 232 -126.63 -11.60 7.88
CA GLU A 232 -127.97 -11.87 7.34
C GLU A 232 -128.38 -13.35 7.48
N LEU A 233 -127.50 -14.30 7.18
CA LEU A 233 -127.74 -15.74 7.35
C LEU A 233 -127.96 -16.13 8.82
N ASN A 234 -127.23 -15.52 9.75
CA ASN A 234 -127.43 -15.77 11.18
C ASN A 234 -128.72 -15.13 11.71
N ALA A 235 -129.11 -13.96 11.20
CA ALA A 235 -130.39 -13.34 11.51
C ALA A 235 -131.57 -14.20 11.01
N GLN A 236 -131.45 -14.82 9.84
CA GLN A 236 -132.45 -15.76 9.32
C GLN A 236 -132.53 -17.05 10.15
N LYS A 237 -131.40 -17.66 10.53
CA LYS A 237 -131.38 -18.86 11.39
C LYS A 237 -131.99 -18.64 12.78
N ASN A 238 -131.76 -17.47 13.38
CA ASN A 238 -132.36 -17.12 14.68
C ASN A 238 -133.87 -16.90 14.58
N ASN A 239 -134.37 -16.48 13.42
CA ASN A 239 -135.80 -16.34 13.15
C ASN A 239 -136.48 -17.68 12.80
N GLU A 240 -135.74 -18.69 12.31
CA GLU A 240 -136.27 -20.04 12.03
C GLU A 240 -136.28 -20.98 13.26
N GLN A 241 -135.67 -20.59 14.39
CA GLN A 241 -135.66 -21.35 15.66
C GLN A 241 -136.69 -20.84 16.71
N GLN A 242 -137.57 -19.91 16.34
CA GLN A 242 -138.75 -19.50 17.11
C GLN A 242 -140.03 -20.05 16.48
#